data_AF-A0A535K1N3-F1
#
_entry.id   AF-A0A535K1N3-F1
#
_cell.length_a   1.000
_cell.length_b   1.000
_cell.length_c   1.000
_cell.angle_alpha   90.00
_cell.angle_beta   90.00
_cell.angle_gamma   90.00
#
_symmetry.space_group_name_H-M   'P 1'
#
loop_
_entity.id
_entity.type
_entity.pdbx_description
1 polymer ?
#
loop_
_entity_poly.entity_id
_entity_poly.type
_entity_poly.pdbx_seq_one_letter_code
_entity_poly.pdbx_strand_id
1 'polypeptide(L)'
;MSQNDPYMPPQSGQYIPPPPPYTGQSDIPPQSPHHYSPAPPQDSRGALGWLGSGALAVWAVVKYGLIFLVKIPALATLFSALVSFGAYAWLRGPEFAAGLIVMLFVHEMGHVVEIRRQGMRATAPVFVPFLGAAIFQ
;
A
#
# COMPACT_ATOMS: atom_id res chain seq x y z
N MET A 1 -54.78 57.95 9.42
CA MET A 1 -54.26 56.72 8.78
C MET A 1 -52.75 56.87 8.71
N SER A 2 -52.00 56.08 9.47
CA SER A 2 -50.54 56.24 9.67
C SER A 2 -49.78 55.72 8.45
N GLN A 3 -48.90 56.55 7.88
CA GLN A 3 -48.16 56.30 6.64
C GLN A 3 -46.87 55.50 6.84
N ASN A 4 -46.82 54.62 7.84
CA ASN A 4 -45.64 53.82 8.20
C ASN A 4 -46.03 52.37 8.47
N ASP A 5 -46.68 51.73 7.49
CA ASP A 5 -46.86 50.29 7.46
C ASP A 5 -45.79 49.66 6.55
N PRO A 6 -44.80 48.92 7.09
CA PRO A 6 -43.67 48.40 6.33
C PRO A 6 -44.02 47.27 5.35
N TYR A 7 -45.29 46.82 5.30
CA TYR A 7 -45.75 45.74 4.43
C TYR A 7 -46.50 46.21 3.18
N MET A 8 -46.59 47.52 2.93
CA MET A 8 -47.11 48.01 1.65
C MET A 8 -46.01 48.03 0.58
N PRO A 9 -46.18 47.34 -0.56
CA PRO A 9 -45.25 47.51 -1.68
C PRO A 9 -45.30 48.97 -2.15
N PRO A 10 -44.15 49.56 -2.53
CA PRO A 10 -44.09 50.96 -2.94
C PRO A 10 -45.04 51.22 -4.12
N GLN A 11 -45.90 52.22 -3.98
CA GLN A 11 -46.81 52.61 -5.06
C GLN A 11 -46.02 53.03 -6.29
N SER A 12 -46.44 52.51 -7.45
CA SER A 12 -45.80 52.72 -8.75
C SER A 12 -45.60 54.20 -9.04
N GLY A 13 -44.35 54.67 -9.02
CA GLY A 13 -44.00 56.05 -9.37
C GLY A 13 -42.88 56.70 -8.56
N GLN A 14 -42.38 56.07 -7.48
CA GLN A 14 -41.20 56.60 -6.79
C GLN A 14 -39.91 56.27 -7.55
N TYR A 15 -39.33 57.29 -8.18
CA TYR A 15 -37.99 57.22 -8.77
C TYR A 15 -36.95 57.11 -7.65
N ILE A 16 -36.29 55.95 -7.56
CA ILE A 16 -35.14 55.74 -6.68
C ILE A 16 -33.91 56.26 -7.44
N PRO A 17 -33.20 57.29 -6.94
CA PRO A 17 -31.99 57.77 -7.60
C PRO A 17 -30.92 56.67 -7.63
N PRO A 18 -30.10 56.59 -8.69
CA PRO A 18 -29.03 55.61 -8.76
C PRO A 18 -28.06 55.81 -7.58
N PRO A 19 -27.55 54.72 -6.98
CA PRO A 19 -26.59 54.83 -5.89
C PRO A 19 -25.33 55.57 -6.37
N PRO A 20 -24.68 56.36 -5.50
CA PRO A 20 -23.43 57.01 -5.86
C PRO A 20 -22.36 55.98 -6.24
N PRO A 21 -21.47 56.29 -7.20
CA PRO A 21 -20.38 55.40 -7.55
C PRO A 21 -19.45 55.25 -6.35
N TYR A 22 -19.39 54.05 -5.78
CA TYR A 22 -18.39 53.71 -4.76
C TYR A 22 -17.03 53.53 -5.45
N THR A 23 -16.09 54.45 -5.20
CA THR A 23 -14.69 54.20 -5.51
C THR A 23 -14.19 53.14 -4.53
N GLY A 24 -13.89 51.94 -5.04
CA GLY A 24 -13.38 50.81 -4.26
C GLY A 24 -12.01 51.13 -3.67
N GLN A 25 -12.01 51.85 -2.55
CA GLN A 25 -10.83 52.11 -1.75
C GLN A 25 -10.75 50.99 -0.73
N SER A 26 -9.65 50.24 -0.72
CA SER A 26 -9.43 49.20 0.28
C SER A 26 -9.55 49.79 1.69
N ASP A 27 -10.39 49.19 2.54
CA ASP A 27 -10.61 49.62 3.94
C ASP A 27 -9.34 49.54 4.82
N ILE A 28 -8.27 48.99 4.25
CA ILE A 28 -6.98 48.81 4.91
C ILE A 28 -6.16 50.08 4.65
N PRO A 29 -5.82 50.87 5.69
CA PRO A 29 -5.02 52.06 5.53
C PRO A 29 -3.64 51.71 4.93
N PRO A 30 -3.02 52.60 4.13
CA PRO A 30 -1.73 52.34 3.49
C PRO A 30 -0.61 51.93 4.47
N GLN A 31 -0.76 52.27 5.75
CA GLN A 31 0.20 51.95 6.81
C GLN A 31 -0.18 50.73 7.65
N SER A 32 -1.13 49.89 7.20
CA SER A 32 -1.49 48.70 7.98
C SER A 32 -0.30 47.73 8.08
N PRO A 33 0.03 47.21 9.29
CA PRO A 33 1.05 46.19 9.47
C PRO A 33 0.75 44.86 8.75
N HIS A 34 -0.49 44.68 8.29
CA HIS A 34 -1.00 43.47 7.67
C HIS A 34 -0.87 43.48 6.14
N HIS A 35 -0.21 44.48 5.55
CA HIS A 35 0.09 44.51 4.10
C HIS A 35 1.16 43.51 3.67
N TYR A 36 1.82 42.81 4.60
CA TYR A 36 2.88 41.87 4.28
C TYR A 36 2.69 40.52 4.98
N SER A 37 2.40 39.49 4.20
CA SER A 37 2.56 38.10 4.64
C SER A 37 3.94 37.63 4.18
N PRO A 38 4.87 37.28 5.10
CA PRO A 38 6.14 36.70 4.71
C PRO A 38 5.91 35.41 3.93
N ALA A 39 6.59 35.24 2.80
CA ALA A 39 6.62 33.95 2.12
C ALA A 39 7.18 32.90 3.10
N PRO A 40 6.56 31.70 3.20
CA PRO A 40 7.06 30.66 4.08
C PRO A 40 8.52 30.34 3.71
N PRO A 41 9.43 30.22 4.69
CA PRO A 41 10.83 29.93 4.41
C PRO A 41 10.92 28.57 3.71
N GLN A 42 11.56 28.56 2.53
CA GLN A 42 11.75 27.35 1.74
C GLN A 42 12.85 26.49 2.40
N ASP A 43 12.45 25.65 3.34
CA ASP A 43 13.37 24.83 4.14
C ASP A 43 13.89 23.64 3.30
N SER A 44 15.21 23.60 3.08
CA SER A 44 15.92 22.55 2.35
C SER A 44 15.88 21.18 3.07
N ARG A 45 15.32 21.13 4.28
CA ARG A 45 14.98 19.90 5.02
C ARG A 45 13.94 19.02 4.32
N GLY A 46 13.21 19.54 3.33
CA GLY A 46 12.29 18.72 2.52
C GLY A 46 13.00 17.61 1.74
N ALA A 47 14.19 17.88 1.20
CA ALA A 47 14.98 16.88 0.47
C ALA A 47 15.59 15.83 1.40
N LEU A 48 16.13 16.26 2.55
CA LEU A 48 16.63 15.33 3.58
C LEU A 48 15.49 14.48 4.18
N GLY A 49 14.32 15.07 4.40
CA GLY A 49 13.14 14.36 4.87
C GLY A 49 12.64 13.31 3.87
N TRP A 50 12.71 13.60 2.57
CA TRP A 50 12.39 12.65 1.49
C TRP A 50 13.38 11.50 1.40
N LEU A 51 14.68 11.78 1.56
CA LEU A 51 15.71 10.74 1.58
C LEU A 51 15.59 9.86 2.83
N GLY A 52 15.32 10.48 3.99
CA GLY A 52 15.09 9.76 5.25
C GLY A 52 13.84 8.90 5.21
N SER A 53 12.72 9.41 4.68
CA SER A 53 11.48 8.63 4.53
C SER A 53 11.63 7.50 3.51
N GLY A 54 12.37 7.74 2.41
CA GLY A 54 12.73 6.70 1.43
C GLY A 54 13.54 5.57 2.06
N ALA A 55 14.57 5.90 2.85
CA ALA A 55 15.39 4.90 3.53
C ALA A 55 14.58 4.06 4.53
N LEU A 56 13.67 4.68 5.30
CA LEU A 56 12.78 3.97 6.22
C LEU A 56 11.75 3.09 5.49
N ALA A 57 11.23 3.55 4.35
CA ALA A 57 10.32 2.76 3.52
C ALA A 57 11.02 1.53 2.95
N VAL A 58 12.23 1.68 2.42
CA VAL A 58 13.05 0.55 1.94
C VAL A 58 13.35 -0.42 3.08
N TRP A 59 13.75 0.08 4.25
CA TRP A 59 14.00 -0.75 5.43
C TRP A 59 12.76 -1.54 5.86
N ALA A 60 11.59 -0.90 5.86
CA ALA A 60 10.33 -1.56 6.17
C ALA A 60 9.99 -2.63 5.13
N VAL A 61 10.12 -2.35 3.83
CA VAL A 61 9.88 -3.32 2.76
C VAL A 61 10.83 -4.51 2.86
N VAL A 62 12.12 -4.29 3.13
CA VAL A 62 13.09 -5.37 3.33
C VAL A 62 12.76 -6.18 4.57
N LYS A 63 12.57 -5.54 5.73
CA LYS A 63 12.31 -6.24 7.00
C LYS A 63 10.99 -7.02 6.95
N TYR A 64 9.90 -6.38 6.54
CA TYR A 64 8.59 -7.01 6.51
C TYR A 64 8.41 -7.93 5.30
N GLY A 65 9.01 -7.60 4.14
CA GLY A 65 9.05 -8.48 2.98
C GLY A 65 9.85 -9.75 3.23
N LEU A 66 10.99 -9.67 3.93
CA LEU A 66 11.76 -10.84 4.36
C LEU A 66 10.99 -11.68 5.38
N ILE A 67 10.30 -11.04 6.33
CA ILE A 67 9.40 -11.75 7.26
C ILE A 67 8.30 -12.47 6.49
N PHE A 68 7.69 -11.85 5.48
CA PHE A 68 6.66 -12.46 4.65
C PHE A 68 7.20 -13.61 3.79
N LEU A 69 8.41 -13.45 3.25
CA LEU A 69 9.13 -14.46 2.48
C LEU A 69 9.49 -15.69 3.32
N VAL A 70 9.86 -15.48 4.60
CA VAL A 70 10.18 -16.55 5.56
C VAL A 70 8.91 -17.15 6.19
N LYS A 71 7.81 -16.39 6.33
CA LYS A 71 6.56 -16.87 6.94
C LYS A 71 5.63 -17.62 6.01
N ILE A 72 5.84 -17.58 4.69
CA ILE A 72 5.07 -18.43 3.77
C ILE A 72 5.90 -19.69 3.50
N PRO A 73 5.68 -20.79 4.25
CA PRO A 73 6.40 -22.04 4.03
C PRO A 73 6.33 -22.46 2.57
N ALA A 74 5.18 -22.25 1.89
CA ALA A 74 5.00 -22.58 0.48
C ALA A 74 5.98 -21.88 -0.48
N LEU A 75 6.42 -20.65 -0.22
CA LEU A 75 7.33 -19.93 -1.13
C LEU A 75 8.77 -20.40 -0.94
N ALA A 76 9.19 -20.65 0.30
CA ALA A 76 10.46 -21.29 0.60
C ALA A 76 10.52 -22.72 0.02
N THR A 77 9.41 -23.47 0.16
CA THR A 77 9.22 -24.80 -0.44
C THR A 77 9.37 -24.74 -1.96
N LEU A 78 8.67 -23.82 -2.63
CA LEU A 78 8.74 -23.66 -4.08
C LEU A 78 10.15 -23.27 -4.54
N PHE A 79 10.80 -22.32 -3.85
CA PHE A 79 12.16 -21.92 -4.16
C PHE A 79 13.15 -23.10 -4.02
N SER A 80 13.05 -23.88 -2.95
CA SER A 80 13.88 -25.07 -2.75
C SER A 80 13.65 -26.16 -3.82
N ALA A 81 12.42 -26.32 -4.28
CA ALA A 81 12.07 -27.24 -5.36
C ALA A 81 12.64 -26.77 -6.71
N LEU A 82 12.61 -25.46 -6.99
CA LEU A 82 13.18 -24.87 -8.21
C LEU A 82 14.71 -24.96 -8.24
N VAL A 83 15.38 -24.71 -7.10
CA VAL A 83 16.83 -24.89 -6.98
C VAL A 83 17.21 -26.36 -7.21
N SER A 84 16.45 -27.29 -6.63
CA SER A 84 16.65 -28.73 -6.84
C SER A 84 16.40 -29.13 -8.30
N PHE A 85 15.35 -28.58 -8.93
CA PHE A 85 15.07 -28.80 -10.36
C PHE A 85 16.26 -28.37 -11.22
N GLY A 86 16.79 -27.17 -11.01
CA GLY A 86 17.95 -26.67 -11.74
C GLY A 86 19.17 -27.59 -11.61
N ALA A 87 19.46 -28.05 -10.38
CA ALA A 87 20.58 -28.98 -10.14
C ALA A 87 20.39 -30.33 -10.84
N TYR A 88 19.21 -30.94 -10.72
CA TYR A 88 18.92 -32.23 -11.37
C TYR A 88 18.82 -32.12 -12.88
N ALA A 89 18.28 -31.00 -13.39
CA ALA A 89 18.19 -30.74 -14.82
C ALA A 89 19.58 -30.60 -15.43
N TRP A 90 20.52 -29.98 -14.70
CA TRP A 90 21.90 -29.88 -15.15
C TRP A 90 22.64 -31.23 -15.13
N LEU A 91 22.39 -32.07 -14.12
CA LEU A 91 23.05 -33.38 -13.98
C LEU A 91 22.55 -34.43 -14.97
N ARG A 92 21.22 -34.49 -15.21
CA ARG A 92 20.58 -35.61 -15.93
C ARG A 92 19.54 -35.19 -16.96
N GLY A 93 19.32 -33.89 -17.15
CA GLY A 93 18.34 -33.34 -18.08
C GLY A 93 17.01 -32.96 -17.41
N PRO A 94 16.27 -32.01 -18.02
CA PRO A 94 15.05 -31.44 -17.43
C PRO A 94 13.91 -32.45 -17.27
N GLU A 95 13.78 -33.42 -18.19
CA GLU A 95 12.79 -34.49 -18.12
C GLU A 95 12.95 -35.36 -16.87
N PHE A 96 14.21 -35.73 -16.56
CA PHE A 96 14.53 -36.49 -15.35
C PHE A 96 14.23 -35.68 -14.08
N ALA A 97 14.60 -34.40 -14.06
CA ALA A 97 14.37 -33.52 -12.93
C ALA A 97 12.87 -33.32 -12.66
N ALA A 98 12.07 -33.12 -13.71
CA ALA A 98 10.62 -32.99 -13.60
C ALA A 98 9.99 -34.27 -13.06
N GLY A 99 10.37 -35.43 -13.64
CA GLY A 99 9.88 -36.73 -13.19
C GLY A 99 10.23 -37.00 -11.72
N LEU A 100 11.45 -36.69 -11.29
CA LEU A 100 11.90 -36.88 -9.92
C LEU A 100 11.11 -36.01 -8.93
N ILE A 101 10.90 -34.72 -9.22
CA ILE A 101 10.13 -33.81 -8.35
C ILE A 101 8.67 -34.23 -8.26
N VAL A 102 8.06 -34.62 -9.39
CA VAL A 102 6.67 -35.11 -9.41
C VAL A 102 6.52 -36.38 -8.58
N MET A 103 7.46 -37.34 -8.70
CA MET A 103 7.46 -38.55 -7.88
C MET A 103 7.57 -38.23 -6.39
N LEU A 104 8.47 -37.31 -6.02
CA LEU A 104 8.66 -36.87 -4.63
C LEU A 104 7.38 -36.21 -4.06
N PHE A 105 6.71 -35.40 -4.87
CA PHE A 105 5.45 -34.76 -4.49
C PHE A 105 4.34 -35.80 -4.28
N VAL A 106 4.19 -36.76 -5.19
CA VAL A 106 3.20 -37.83 -5.07
C VAL A 106 3.49 -38.71 -3.84
N HIS A 107 4.76 -39.04 -3.59
CA HIS A 107 5.20 -39.77 -2.41
C HIS A 107 4.73 -39.06 -1.12
N GLU A 108 4.99 -37.76 -1.03
CA GLU A 108 4.64 -36.98 0.16
C GLU A 108 3.13 -36.81 0.34
N MET A 109 2.40 -36.60 -0.76
CA MET A 109 0.93 -36.60 -0.72
C MET A 109 0.37 -37.94 -0.25
N GLY A 110 1.03 -39.06 -0.53
CA GLY A 110 0.68 -40.38 0.01
C GLY A 110 0.73 -40.41 1.54
N HIS A 111 1.79 -39.85 2.14
CA HIS A 111 1.90 -39.70 3.60
C HIS A 111 0.81 -38.78 4.16
N VAL A 112 0.50 -37.65 3.49
CA VAL A 112 -0.61 -36.76 3.90
C VAL A 112 -1.93 -37.53 3.93
N VAL A 113 -2.21 -38.31 2.90
CA VAL A 113 -3.46 -39.10 2.79
C VAL A 113 -3.55 -40.12 3.90
N GLU A 114 -2.47 -40.84 4.19
CA GLU A 114 -2.43 -41.85 5.26
C GLU A 114 -2.62 -41.21 6.65
N ILE A 115 -1.95 -40.10 6.95
CA ILE A 115 -2.10 -39.37 8.23
C ILE A 115 -3.54 -38.86 8.39
N ARG A 116 -4.14 -38.33 7.32
CA ARG A 116 -5.54 -37.90 7.34
C ARG A 116 -6.51 -39.07 7.51
N ARG A 117 -6.19 -40.25 6.96
CA ARG A 117 -6.98 -41.47 7.15
C ARG A 117 -6.96 -41.94 8.61
N GLN A 118 -5.86 -41.68 9.32
CA GLN A 118 -5.70 -41.98 10.75
C GLN A 118 -6.36 -40.92 11.67
N GLY A 119 -7.07 -39.94 11.11
CA GLY A 119 -7.78 -38.90 11.89
C GLY A 119 -6.87 -37.82 12.47
N MET A 120 -5.58 -37.82 12.11
CA MET A 120 -4.60 -36.83 12.56
C MET A 120 -4.50 -35.66 11.58
N ARG A 121 -4.24 -34.45 12.10
CA ARG A 121 -4.05 -33.26 11.27
C ARG A 121 -2.64 -33.27 10.67
N ALA A 122 -2.53 -33.65 9.39
CA ALA A 122 -1.28 -33.54 8.66
C ALA A 122 -0.86 -32.07 8.47
N THR A 123 0.39 -31.75 8.77
CA THR A 123 1.03 -30.47 8.42
C THR A 123 1.26 -30.36 6.91
N ALA A 124 1.36 -29.14 6.39
CA ALA A 124 1.69 -28.91 4.98
C ALA A 124 3.08 -29.48 4.64
N PRO A 125 3.24 -30.19 3.51
CA PRO A 125 4.52 -30.79 3.13
C PRO A 125 5.57 -29.71 2.86
N VAL A 126 6.75 -29.85 3.48
CA VAL A 126 7.90 -28.96 3.30
C VAL A 126 8.93 -29.67 2.44
N PHE A 127 9.22 -29.12 1.27
CA PHE A 127 10.25 -29.64 0.37
C PHE A 127 11.64 -29.33 0.95
N VAL A 128 12.37 -30.39 1.28
CA VAL A 128 13.76 -30.35 1.71
C VAL A 128 14.64 -30.47 0.47
N PRO A 129 15.45 -29.47 0.15
CA PRO A 129 16.27 -29.49 -1.05
C PRO A 129 17.18 -30.72 -1.06
N PHE A 130 17.27 -31.38 -2.22
CA PHE A 130 18.08 -32.58 -2.49
C PHE A 130 17.64 -33.90 -1.82
N LEU A 131 16.65 -33.89 -0.91
CA LEU A 131 16.27 -35.09 -0.16
C LEU A 131 14.84 -35.56 -0.41
N GLY A 132 13.86 -34.66 -0.41
CA GLY A 132 12.47 -35.06 -0.21
C GLY A 132 11.51 -33.89 -0.05
N ALA A 133 10.22 -34.15 0.04
CA ALA A 133 9.39 -33.35 0.93
C ALA A 133 9.26 -34.08 2.27
N ALA A 134 8.99 -33.34 3.33
CA ALA A 134 8.86 -33.86 4.68
C ALA A 134 7.61 -33.27 5.34
N ILE A 135 6.82 -34.14 5.94
CA ILE A 135 5.67 -33.83 6.78
C ILE A 135 6.09 -34.08 8.23
N PHE A 136 6.03 -33.02 9.02
CA PHE A 136 6.17 -33.11 10.46
C PHE A 136 4.78 -33.37 11.07
N GLN A 137 4.64 -34.52 11.74
CA GLN A 137 3.44 -34.92 12.50
C GLN A 137 3.42 -34.23 13.87
#